data_AF-A0A5B9M6U0-F1
#
_entry.id   AF-A0A5B9M6U0-F1
#
_cell.length_a   1.000
_cell.length_b   1.000
_cell.length_c   1.000
_cell.angle_alpha   90.00
_cell.angle_beta   90.00
_cell.angle_gamma   90.00
#
_symmetry.space_group_name_H-M   'P 1'
#
loop_
_entity.id
_entity.type
_entity.pdbx_description
1 polymer ?
#
loop_
_entity_poly.entity_id
_entity_poly.type
_entity_poly.pdbx_seq_one_letter_code
_entity_poly.pdbx_strand_id
1 'polypeptide(L)'
;MMSMQLVDHGGAMDHGTLLWIGDRDADAFCDAYDFCESHVSQLAYRVDLKTALLRPASAVRTILCCRDNDSAESIELFQTLCRLHTDAKAFLLLGPLCAGARPAPSDLFDVPTITWHQWESFLPGYLRRCGWANQPSAAPESIAVVASSYANASALLSIASSGRASALWCRPDQLATLRHFDEVWWDDSATQGECWDDLMNRLADPDCQHVWISGNVTPKTKFAARQAGVDLVIAKPGDFTLLIDRVAGGSGIRQRRAA
;
A
#
# COMPACT_ATOMS: atom_id res chain seq x y z
N MET A 1 -20.70 33.85 -6.96
CA MET A 1 -20.73 32.52 -7.58
C MET A 1 -20.47 31.49 -6.50
N MET A 2 -21.54 30.88 -5.97
CA MET A 2 -21.44 29.78 -5.01
C MET A 2 -21.04 28.52 -5.76
N SER A 3 -19.86 27.98 -5.45
CA SER A 3 -19.42 26.67 -5.91
C SER A 3 -20.15 25.61 -5.09
N MET A 4 -21.07 24.91 -5.75
CA MET A 4 -21.89 23.87 -5.18
C MET A 4 -21.03 22.60 -5.13
N GLN A 5 -20.53 22.25 -3.94
CA GLN A 5 -19.88 20.96 -3.70
C GLN A 5 -20.93 19.86 -3.86
N LEU A 6 -20.82 19.10 -4.95
CA LEU A 6 -21.52 17.84 -5.12
C LEU A 6 -20.97 16.86 -4.07
N VAL A 7 -21.78 16.63 -3.04
CA VAL A 7 -21.63 15.49 -2.15
C VAL A 7 -22.02 14.26 -2.96
N ASP A 8 -21.02 13.45 -3.30
CA ASP A 8 -21.22 12.20 -4.02
C ASP A 8 -21.94 11.21 -3.10
N HIS A 9 -23.24 11.04 -3.32
CA HIS A 9 -24.08 10.10 -2.60
C HIS A 9 -24.04 8.74 -3.29
N GLY A 10 -23.15 7.85 -2.83
CA GLY A 10 -23.36 6.40 -2.81
C GLY A 10 -23.97 5.76 -4.06
N GLY A 11 -23.53 6.15 -5.26
CA GLY A 11 -23.76 5.34 -6.46
C GLY A 11 -23.03 4.01 -6.30
N ALA A 12 -23.69 2.90 -6.63
CA ALA A 12 -23.03 1.60 -6.70
C ALA A 12 -21.73 1.77 -7.49
N MET A 13 -20.59 1.66 -6.80
CA MET A 13 -19.30 1.84 -7.43
C MET A 13 -19.20 0.78 -8.54
N ASP A 14 -19.20 1.23 -9.79
CA ASP A 14 -18.93 0.39 -10.96
C ASP A 14 -17.46 -0.03 -10.89
N HIS A 15 -17.20 -1.05 -10.07
CA HIS A 15 -15.90 -1.67 -9.91
C HIS A 15 -15.57 -2.37 -11.22
N GLY A 16 -14.48 -1.97 -11.87
CA GLY A 16 -14.09 -2.58 -13.12
C GLY A 16 -13.02 -3.65 -12.98
N THR A 17 -12.58 -4.16 -14.13
CA THR A 17 -11.62 -5.24 -14.23
C THR A 17 -10.20 -4.75 -13.96
N LEU A 18 -9.45 -5.50 -13.15
CA LEU A 18 -7.99 -5.47 -13.13
C LEU A 18 -7.46 -6.33 -14.27
N LEU A 19 -6.71 -5.75 -15.19
CA LEU A 19 -5.96 -6.49 -16.21
C LEU A 19 -4.53 -6.74 -15.69
N TRP A 20 -4.25 -7.97 -15.31
CA TRP A 20 -2.91 -8.44 -14.91
C TRP A 20 -2.16 -8.97 -16.14
N ILE A 21 -0.93 -8.51 -16.34
CA ILE A 21 -0.07 -8.93 -17.44
C ILE A 21 1.29 -9.33 -16.89
N GLY A 22 1.72 -10.56 -17.16
CA GLY A 22 3.03 -11.10 -16.76
C GLY A 22 2.92 -12.48 -16.15
N ASP A 23 4.07 -13.08 -15.83
CA ASP A 23 4.11 -14.37 -15.16
C ASP A 23 3.62 -14.24 -13.72
N ARG A 24 2.56 -14.97 -13.37
CA ARG A 24 1.96 -14.97 -12.02
C ARG A 24 2.66 -15.95 -11.09
N ASP A 25 3.35 -16.94 -11.63
CA ASP A 25 4.02 -17.99 -10.86
C ASP A 25 5.47 -17.60 -10.54
N ALA A 26 5.95 -16.47 -11.06
CA ALA A 26 7.27 -15.93 -10.76
C ALA A 26 7.37 -15.50 -9.29
N ASP A 27 8.45 -15.91 -8.62
CA ASP A 27 8.72 -15.63 -7.20
C ASP A 27 8.58 -14.14 -6.81
N ALA A 28 8.88 -13.23 -7.73
CA ALA A 28 8.79 -11.80 -7.48
C ALA A 28 7.34 -11.27 -7.46
N PHE A 29 6.39 -11.98 -8.05
CA PHE A 29 5.04 -11.47 -8.34
C PHE A 29 3.90 -12.33 -7.79
N CYS A 30 4.15 -13.59 -7.42
CA CYS A 30 3.13 -14.52 -6.95
C CYS A 30 2.31 -13.96 -5.78
N ASP A 31 2.96 -13.44 -4.73
CA ASP A 31 2.25 -12.85 -3.58
C ASP A 31 1.33 -11.68 -3.98
N ALA A 32 1.78 -10.84 -4.92
CA ALA A 32 0.98 -9.71 -5.42
C ALA A 32 -0.19 -10.17 -6.29
N TYR A 33 -0.01 -11.26 -7.05
CA TYR A 33 -1.06 -11.88 -7.85
C TYR A 33 -2.14 -12.48 -6.95
N ASP A 34 -1.74 -13.31 -5.97
CA ASP A 34 -2.64 -13.97 -5.03
C ASP A 34 -3.45 -12.94 -4.23
N PHE A 35 -2.79 -11.85 -3.84
CA PHE A 35 -3.47 -10.71 -3.24
C PHE A 35 -4.52 -10.13 -4.18
N CYS A 36 -4.17 -9.83 -5.44
CA CYS A 36 -5.12 -9.28 -6.40
C CYS A 36 -6.30 -10.23 -6.63
N GLU A 37 -6.05 -11.51 -6.88
CA GLU A 37 -7.07 -12.53 -7.14
C GLU A 37 -8.07 -12.64 -5.99
N SER A 38 -7.59 -12.54 -4.74
CA SER A 38 -8.43 -12.65 -3.55
C SER A 38 -9.25 -11.40 -3.23
N HIS A 39 -8.92 -10.24 -3.82
CA HIS A 39 -9.39 -8.94 -3.34
C HIS A 39 -10.11 -8.08 -4.37
N VAL A 40 -9.83 -8.25 -5.67
CA VAL A 40 -10.54 -7.48 -6.71
C VAL A 40 -11.85 -8.16 -7.08
N SER A 41 -12.85 -7.38 -7.48
CA SER A 41 -14.13 -7.94 -7.93
C SER A 41 -14.00 -8.73 -9.24
N GLN A 42 -13.09 -8.31 -10.12
CA GLN A 42 -12.84 -8.97 -11.39
C GLN A 42 -11.38 -8.86 -11.81
N LEU A 43 -10.76 -10.01 -12.10
CA LEU A 43 -9.37 -10.11 -12.58
C LEU A 43 -9.33 -10.76 -13.97
N ALA A 44 -8.63 -10.12 -14.90
CA ALA A 44 -8.31 -10.66 -16.22
C ALA A 44 -6.80 -10.90 -16.30
N TYR A 45 -6.39 -12.17 -16.33
CA TYR A 45 -4.99 -12.57 -16.38
C TYR A 45 -4.49 -12.79 -17.82
N ARG A 46 -3.30 -12.27 -18.15
CA ARG A 46 -2.59 -12.51 -19.42
C ARG A 46 -1.11 -12.73 -19.12
N VAL A 47 -0.49 -13.70 -19.80
CA VAL A 47 0.94 -13.98 -19.60
C VAL A 47 1.84 -12.88 -20.18
N ASP A 48 1.41 -12.22 -21.26
CA ASP A 48 2.17 -11.18 -21.94
C ASP A 48 1.27 -10.13 -22.63
N LEU A 49 1.89 -9.05 -23.11
CA LEU A 49 1.22 -7.94 -23.78
C LEU A 49 0.56 -8.34 -25.10
N LYS A 50 1.15 -9.29 -25.84
CA LYS A 50 0.60 -9.75 -27.13
C LYS A 50 -0.73 -10.45 -26.90
N THR A 51 -0.79 -11.32 -25.91
CA THR A 51 -1.99 -12.04 -25.47
C THR A 51 -3.04 -11.05 -24.95
N ALA A 52 -2.63 -10.01 -24.22
CA ALA A 52 -3.54 -8.96 -23.75
C ALA A 52 -4.22 -8.20 -24.90
N LEU A 53 -3.48 -7.88 -25.97
CA LEU A 53 -4.01 -7.23 -27.16
C LEU A 53 -4.92 -8.16 -28.00
N LEU A 54 -4.55 -9.44 -28.11
CA LEU A 54 -5.34 -10.43 -28.86
C LEU A 54 -6.64 -10.82 -28.14
N ARG A 55 -6.64 -10.76 -26.80
CA ARG A 55 -7.79 -11.12 -25.96
C ARG A 55 -8.08 -9.98 -24.99
N PRO A 56 -8.62 -8.84 -25.45
CA PRO A 56 -8.88 -7.69 -24.59
C PRO A 56 -9.93 -8.04 -23.54
N ALA A 57 -9.80 -7.42 -22.37
CA ALA A 57 -10.79 -7.50 -21.30
C ALA A 57 -11.78 -6.34 -21.38
N SER A 58 -12.99 -6.53 -20.89
CA SER A 58 -14.01 -5.48 -20.82
C SER A 58 -13.94 -4.72 -19.49
N ALA A 59 -14.39 -3.47 -19.49
CA ALA A 59 -14.48 -2.61 -18.31
C ALA A 59 -13.17 -2.51 -17.52
N VAL A 60 -12.01 -2.51 -18.20
CA VAL A 60 -10.71 -2.39 -17.55
C VAL A 60 -10.57 -1.02 -16.90
N ARG A 61 -10.36 -0.99 -15.58
CA ARG A 61 -10.12 0.24 -14.80
C ARG A 61 -8.68 0.38 -14.33
N THR A 62 -7.97 -0.75 -14.28
CA THR A 62 -6.57 -0.81 -13.87
C THR A 62 -5.80 -1.82 -14.73
N ILE A 63 -4.63 -1.42 -15.22
CA ILE A 63 -3.68 -2.29 -15.93
C ILE A 63 -2.42 -2.41 -15.06
N LEU A 64 -2.07 -3.64 -14.69
CA LEU A 64 -0.84 -3.95 -14.00
C LEU A 64 0.03 -4.83 -14.90
N CYS A 65 1.19 -4.31 -15.30
CA CYS A 65 2.13 -5.03 -16.15
C CYS A 65 3.40 -5.37 -15.36
N CYS A 66 3.63 -6.66 -15.13
CA CYS A 66 4.80 -7.17 -14.44
C CYS A 66 5.98 -7.29 -15.40
N ARG A 67 7.15 -6.90 -14.94
CA ARG A 67 8.38 -6.84 -15.72
C ARG A 67 9.50 -7.50 -14.96
N ASP A 68 9.84 -8.71 -15.35
CA ASP A 68 10.98 -9.46 -14.86
C ASP A 68 12.30 -9.03 -15.52
N ASN A 69 12.24 -8.53 -16.77
CA ASN A 69 13.39 -8.12 -17.56
C ASN A 69 13.19 -6.78 -18.30
N ASP A 70 14.32 -6.20 -18.72
CA ASP A 70 14.41 -4.94 -19.45
C ASP A 70 14.29 -5.16 -20.98
N SER A 71 13.10 -5.49 -21.45
CA SER A 71 12.79 -5.53 -22.88
C SER A 71 12.11 -4.24 -23.36
N ALA A 72 12.88 -3.33 -23.97
CA ALA A 72 12.37 -2.12 -24.62
C ALA A 72 11.38 -2.42 -25.77
N GLU A 73 11.43 -3.63 -26.35
CA GLU A 73 10.53 -4.07 -27.44
C GLU A 73 9.05 -4.10 -27.04
N SER A 74 8.77 -4.03 -25.73
CA SER A 74 7.41 -4.09 -25.19
C SER A 74 6.69 -2.74 -25.12
N ILE A 75 7.38 -1.62 -25.35
CA ILE A 75 6.83 -0.27 -25.15
C ILE A 75 5.66 -0.01 -26.10
N GLU A 76 5.82 -0.27 -27.39
CA GLU A 76 4.77 -0.01 -28.39
C GLU A 76 3.50 -0.83 -28.13
N LEU A 77 3.66 -2.09 -27.70
CA LEU A 77 2.55 -2.96 -27.34
C LEU A 77 1.83 -2.43 -26.10
N PHE A 78 2.57 -2.01 -25.07
CA PHE A 78 1.98 -1.43 -23.87
C PHE A 78 1.24 -0.13 -24.16
N GLN A 79 1.84 0.79 -24.93
CA GLN A 79 1.17 2.03 -25.33
C GLN A 79 -0.09 1.77 -26.16
N THR A 80 -0.07 0.76 -27.02
CA THR A 80 -1.26 0.34 -27.78
C THR A 80 -2.35 -0.18 -26.85
N LEU A 81 -1.99 -0.96 -25.85
CA LEU A 81 -2.93 -1.44 -24.84
C LEU A 81 -3.52 -0.29 -24.00
N CYS A 82 -2.71 0.69 -23.58
CA CYS A 82 -3.19 1.87 -22.87
C CYS A 82 -4.17 2.69 -23.72
N ARG A 83 -3.92 2.81 -25.03
CA ARG A 83 -4.86 3.47 -25.97
C ARG A 83 -6.18 2.69 -26.13
N LEU A 84 -6.15 1.36 -26.02
CA LEU A 84 -7.36 0.54 -26.05
C LEU A 84 -8.21 0.71 -24.79
N HIS A 85 -7.60 1.10 -23.67
CA HIS A 85 -8.23 1.25 -22.37
C HIS A 85 -7.98 2.65 -21.79
N THR A 86 -8.46 3.69 -22.48
CA THR A 86 -8.17 5.11 -22.16
C THR A 86 -8.57 5.53 -20.74
N ASP A 87 -9.56 4.87 -20.14
CA ASP A 87 -10.05 5.20 -18.80
C ASP A 87 -9.29 4.45 -17.68
N ALA A 88 -8.44 3.48 -18.04
CA ALA A 88 -7.71 2.67 -17.10
C ALA A 88 -6.48 3.40 -16.55
N LYS A 89 -6.20 3.22 -15.26
CA LYS A 89 -4.89 3.56 -14.70
C LYS A 89 -3.91 2.44 -14.97
N ALA A 90 -2.77 2.75 -15.58
CA ALA A 90 -1.73 1.78 -15.87
C ALA A 90 -0.50 2.01 -14.97
N PHE A 91 0.17 0.94 -14.57
CA PHE A 91 1.45 0.98 -13.86
C PHE A 91 2.23 -0.32 -14.08
N LEU A 92 3.52 -0.27 -13.75
CA LEU A 92 4.42 -1.42 -13.86
C LEU A 92 4.76 -1.98 -12.48
N LEU A 93 4.85 -3.31 -12.38
CA LEU A 93 5.45 -4.00 -11.23
C LEU A 93 6.81 -4.57 -11.67
N LEU A 94 7.89 -3.97 -11.16
CA LEU A 94 9.25 -4.27 -11.56
C LEU A 94 9.84 -5.38 -10.69
N GLY A 95 10.24 -6.46 -11.32
CA GLY A 95 10.99 -7.55 -10.73
C GLY A 95 12.42 -7.14 -10.35
N PRO A 96 13.16 -8.03 -9.66
CA PRO A 96 14.48 -7.72 -9.09
C PRO A 96 15.52 -7.30 -10.14
N LEU A 97 15.44 -7.82 -11.38
CA LEU A 97 16.40 -7.49 -12.44
C LEU A 97 16.12 -6.16 -13.14
N CYS A 98 14.93 -5.58 -12.95
CA CYS A 98 14.54 -4.30 -13.54
C CYS A 98 14.82 -3.10 -12.63
N ALA A 99 15.04 -3.31 -11.33
CA ALA A 99 15.18 -2.24 -10.34
C ALA A 99 16.40 -1.32 -10.58
N GLY A 100 17.38 -1.78 -11.37
CA GLY A 100 18.59 -1.02 -11.73
C GLY A 100 18.69 -0.61 -13.20
N ALA A 101 17.66 -0.85 -14.01
CA ALA A 101 17.69 -0.61 -15.45
C ALA A 101 17.86 0.90 -15.79
N ARG A 102 18.59 1.18 -16.87
CA ARG A 102 18.82 2.52 -17.40
C ARG A 102 18.65 2.51 -18.93
N PRO A 103 17.78 3.37 -19.50
CA PRO A 103 16.89 4.34 -18.85
C PRO A 103 15.86 3.67 -17.92
N ALA A 104 15.31 4.43 -16.96
CA ALA A 104 14.38 3.83 -16.00
C ALA A 104 13.09 3.42 -16.74
N PRO A 105 12.47 2.26 -16.40
CA PRO A 105 11.23 1.85 -17.04
C PRO A 105 10.10 2.88 -16.94
N SER A 106 10.07 3.69 -15.88
CA SER A 106 9.13 4.82 -15.77
C SER A 106 9.25 5.81 -16.92
N ASP A 107 10.47 6.07 -17.38
CA ASP A 107 10.76 7.06 -18.42
C ASP A 107 10.40 6.52 -19.81
N LEU A 108 10.54 5.21 -19.99
CA LEU A 108 10.24 4.53 -21.25
C LEU A 108 8.74 4.32 -21.46
N PHE A 109 8.01 3.98 -20.39
CA PHE A 109 6.60 3.60 -20.46
C PHE A 109 5.64 4.74 -20.07
N ASP A 110 6.15 5.85 -19.54
CA ASP A 110 5.37 7.03 -19.10
C ASP A 110 4.24 6.68 -18.12
N VAL A 111 4.54 5.76 -17.20
CA VAL A 111 3.60 5.31 -16.15
C VAL A 111 4.33 5.10 -14.82
N PRO A 112 3.62 5.15 -13.69
CA PRO A 112 4.19 4.80 -12.39
C PRO A 112 4.79 3.39 -12.38
N THR A 113 5.88 3.25 -11.63
CA THR A 113 6.54 1.95 -11.39
C THR A 113 6.50 1.63 -9.90
N ILE A 114 6.29 0.36 -9.57
CA ILE A 114 6.32 -0.18 -8.22
C ILE A 114 7.36 -1.29 -8.25
N THR A 115 8.30 -1.31 -7.30
CA THR A 115 9.22 -2.45 -7.20
C THR A 115 8.50 -3.63 -6.54
N TRP A 116 8.87 -4.85 -6.92
CA TRP A 116 8.20 -6.08 -6.47
C TRP A 116 8.04 -6.14 -4.95
N HIS A 117 9.06 -5.80 -4.17
CA HIS A 117 9.01 -5.87 -2.70
C HIS A 117 8.16 -4.78 -2.03
N GLN A 118 7.75 -3.76 -2.79
CA GLN A 118 6.94 -2.63 -2.34
C GLN A 118 5.46 -2.78 -2.70
N TRP A 119 5.05 -3.86 -3.38
CA TRP A 119 3.69 -3.98 -3.93
C TRP A 119 2.60 -3.71 -2.87
N GLU A 120 2.74 -4.24 -1.66
CA GLU A 120 1.73 -4.09 -0.59
C GLU A 120 1.47 -2.63 -0.18
N SER A 121 2.47 -1.74 -0.31
CA SER A 121 2.32 -0.34 0.07
C SER A 121 1.60 0.49 -1.00
N PHE A 122 1.62 0.06 -2.26
CA PHE A 122 1.15 0.86 -3.39
C PHE A 122 -0.02 0.23 -4.13
N LEU A 123 0.07 -1.07 -4.41
CA LEU A 123 -0.89 -1.82 -5.20
C LEU A 123 -2.33 -1.65 -4.68
N PRO A 124 -2.61 -1.74 -3.36
CA PRO A 124 -3.98 -1.60 -2.88
C PRO A 124 -4.63 -0.25 -3.25
N GLY A 125 -3.88 0.85 -3.19
CA GLY A 125 -4.35 2.17 -3.61
C GLY A 125 -4.86 2.19 -5.06
N TYR A 126 -4.20 1.45 -5.96
CA TYR A 126 -4.63 1.32 -7.35
C TYR A 126 -5.83 0.38 -7.55
N LEU A 127 -6.02 -0.60 -6.66
CA LEU A 127 -7.09 -1.59 -6.76
C LEU A 127 -8.46 -1.07 -6.29
N ARG A 128 -8.54 0.14 -5.70
CA ARG A 128 -9.83 0.76 -5.30
C ARG A 128 -10.84 0.84 -6.44
N ARG A 129 -10.35 1.08 -7.66
CA ARG A 129 -11.17 1.13 -8.88
C ARG A 129 -11.64 -0.25 -9.37
N CYS A 130 -11.07 -1.31 -8.80
CA CYS A 130 -11.37 -2.70 -9.10
C CYS A 130 -12.11 -3.40 -7.96
N GLY A 131 -12.72 -2.62 -7.05
CA GLY A 131 -13.53 -3.16 -5.96
C GLY A 131 -12.76 -3.57 -4.73
N TRP A 132 -11.45 -3.34 -4.69
CA TRP A 132 -10.74 -3.45 -3.42
C TRP A 132 -11.18 -2.32 -2.49
N ALA A 133 -11.73 -2.71 -1.35
CA ALA A 133 -11.92 -1.82 -0.22
C ALA A 133 -10.99 -2.28 0.90
N ASN A 134 -10.37 -1.33 1.58
CA ASN A 134 -9.75 -1.60 2.87
C ASN A 134 -10.77 -2.32 3.75
N GLN A 135 -10.40 -3.49 4.29
CA GLN A 135 -11.25 -4.09 5.32
C GLN A 135 -11.40 -3.06 6.45
N PRO A 136 -12.63 -2.80 6.90
CA PRO A 136 -12.84 -1.84 7.98
C PRO A 136 -12.19 -2.39 9.25
N SER A 137 -10.96 -1.96 9.53
CA SER A 137 -10.40 -2.03 10.87
C SER A 137 -11.15 -1.02 11.72
N ALA A 138 -11.40 -1.36 12.98
CA ALA A 138 -11.81 -0.35 13.94
C ALA A 138 -10.77 0.77 13.92
N ALA A 139 -11.24 2.02 13.82
CA ALA A 139 -10.34 3.16 13.91
C ALA A 139 -9.69 3.14 15.29
N PRO A 140 -8.35 3.32 15.39
CA PRO A 140 -7.70 3.43 16.68
C PRO A 140 -8.23 4.65 17.43
N GLU A 141 -8.46 4.52 18.74
CA GLU A 141 -8.81 5.63 19.62
C GLU A 141 -7.53 6.31 20.16
N SER A 142 -6.40 5.62 20.13
CA SER A 142 -5.11 6.06 20.64
C SER A 142 -3.93 5.57 19.78
N ILE A 143 -3.03 6.50 19.42
CA ILE A 143 -1.84 6.22 18.59
C ILE A 143 -0.59 6.79 19.26
N ALA A 144 0.44 5.97 19.45
CA ALA A 144 1.78 6.43 19.83
C ALA A 144 2.69 6.47 18.60
N VAL A 145 3.28 7.62 18.30
CA VAL A 145 4.31 7.77 17.26
C VAL A 145 5.68 7.72 17.93
N VAL A 146 6.46 6.69 17.61
CA VAL A 146 7.83 6.54 18.10
C VAL A 146 8.79 7.10 17.04
N ALA A 147 9.55 8.14 17.41
CA ALA A 147 10.58 8.71 16.56
C ALA A 147 11.72 9.31 17.39
N SER A 148 12.93 9.40 16.85
CA SER A 148 14.07 9.96 17.58
C SER A 148 13.91 11.45 17.92
N SER A 149 13.11 12.19 17.14
CA SER A 149 12.83 13.61 17.35
C SER A 149 11.40 13.97 16.94
N TYR A 150 10.88 15.06 17.51
CA TYR A 150 9.56 15.58 17.14
C TYR A 150 9.48 15.95 15.65
N ALA A 151 10.58 16.47 15.08
CA ALA A 151 10.64 16.81 13.66
C ALA A 151 10.31 15.59 12.78
N ASN A 152 10.87 14.43 13.10
CA ASN A 152 10.62 13.17 12.40
C ASN A 152 9.18 12.66 12.61
N ALA A 153 8.63 12.84 13.81
CA ALA A 153 7.26 12.43 14.14
C ALA A 153 6.18 13.36 13.57
N SER A 154 6.49 14.62 13.30
CA SER A 154 5.50 15.68 13.05
C SER A 154 4.50 15.34 11.93
N ALA A 155 4.98 14.78 10.82
CA ALA A 155 4.13 14.38 9.69
C ALA A 155 3.18 13.22 10.06
N LEU A 156 3.71 12.21 10.77
CA LEU A 156 2.91 11.07 11.24
C LEU A 156 1.90 11.49 12.31
N LEU A 157 2.27 12.39 13.23
CA LEU A 157 1.35 12.98 14.20
C LEU A 157 0.23 13.75 13.51
N SER A 158 0.54 14.47 12.43
CA SER A 158 -0.46 15.21 11.65
C SER A 158 -1.46 14.27 10.99
N ILE A 159 -0.99 13.13 10.46
CA ILE A 159 -1.87 12.08 9.94
C ILE A 159 -2.70 11.47 11.07
N ALA A 160 -2.08 11.03 12.17
CA ALA A 160 -2.78 10.44 13.31
C ALA A 160 -3.87 11.38 13.87
N SER A 161 -3.57 12.66 13.98
CA SER A 161 -4.47 13.70 14.51
C SER A 161 -5.53 14.17 13.50
N SER A 162 -5.47 13.73 12.23
CA SER A 162 -6.50 14.04 11.24
C SER A 162 -7.80 13.24 11.47
N GLY A 163 -7.70 12.15 12.22
CA GLY A 163 -8.82 11.32 12.66
C GLY A 163 -9.36 11.70 14.03
N ARG A 164 -9.99 10.72 14.70
CA ARG A 164 -10.48 10.87 16.09
C ARG A 164 -9.51 10.36 17.16
N ALA A 165 -8.40 9.75 16.73
CA ALA A 165 -7.42 9.17 17.63
C ALA A 165 -6.70 10.25 18.44
N SER A 166 -6.46 9.98 19.72
CA SER A 166 -5.50 10.75 20.51
C SER A 166 -4.09 10.33 20.11
N ALA A 167 -3.29 11.26 19.62
CA ALA A 167 -1.93 11.00 19.14
C ALA A 167 -0.86 11.57 20.08
N LEU A 168 0.14 10.78 20.44
CA LEU A 168 1.30 11.20 21.24
C LEU A 168 2.58 10.86 20.49
N TRP A 169 3.62 11.70 20.60
CA TRP A 169 4.97 11.32 20.24
C TRP A 169 5.80 10.94 21.46
N CYS A 170 6.61 9.89 21.33
CA CYS A 170 7.64 9.55 22.29
C CYS A 170 8.95 9.17 21.59
N ARG A 171 10.03 9.18 22.38
CA ARG A 171 11.34 8.69 21.95
C ARG A 171 11.51 7.19 22.23
N PRO A 172 12.45 6.51 21.54
CA PRO A 172 12.72 5.09 21.78
C PRO A 172 13.17 4.73 23.21
N ASP A 173 13.78 5.66 23.93
CA ASP A 173 14.16 5.46 25.35
C ASP A 173 12.95 5.50 26.30
N GLN A 174 11.77 5.89 25.80
CA GLN A 174 10.53 5.98 26.57
C GLN A 174 9.57 4.81 26.30
N LEU A 175 9.96 3.81 25.50
CA LEU A 175 9.10 2.67 25.12
C LEU A 175 8.51 1.91 26.31
N ALA A 176 9.28 1.76 27.40
CA ALA A 176 8.83 1.10 28.62
C ALA A 176 7.72 1.86 29.38
N THR A 177 7.39 3.08 28.94
CA THR A 177 6.30 3.90 29.52
C THR A 177 5.03 3.89 28.68
N LEU A 178 5.10 3.40 27.44
CA LEU A 178 3.94 3.31 26.55
C LEU A 178 3.00 2.18 27.03
N ARG A 179 1.77 2.55 27.36
CA ARG A 179 0.71 1.62 27.76
C ARG A 179 -0.61 2.09 27.20
N HIS A 180 -1.52 1.16 26.93
CA HIS A 180 -2.90 1.46 26.55
C HIS A 180 -3.01 2.29 25.26
N PHE A 181 -2.14 2.00 24.29
CA PHE A 181 -2.29 2.50 22.93
C PHE A 181 -2.87 1.39 22.07
N ASP A 182 -3.84 1.71 21.23
CA ASP A 182 -4.37 0.76 20.25
C ASP A 182 -3.32 0.48 19.17
N GLU A 183 -2.57 1.52 18.80
CA GLU A 183 -1.54 1.45 17.77
C GLU A 183 -0.24 2.17 18.14
N VAL A 184 0.88 1.60 17.71
CA VAL A 184 2.22 2.19 17.78
C VAL A 184 2.79 2.31 16.37
N TRP A 185 3.05 3.54 15.95
CA TRP A 185 3.63 3.89 14.67
C TRP A 185 5.11 4.21 14.82
N TRP A 186 5.95 3.39 14.22
CA TRP A 186 7.40 3.50 14.26
C TRP A 186 7.92 4.28 13.06
N ASP A 187 8.58 5.40 13.29
CA ASP A 187 9.41 6.06 12.29
C ASP A 187 10.75 5.33 12.14
N ASP A 188 11.32 5.32 10.93
CA ASP A 188 12.65 4.77 10.63
C ASP A 188 13.72 5.20 11.66
N SER A 189 13.68 6.48 12.05
CA SER A 189 14.65 7.05 12.99
C SER A 189 14.55 6.49 14.41
N ALA A 190 13.44 5.84 14.76
CA ALA A 190 13.27 5.16 16.05
C ALA A 190 14.01 3.82 16.12
N THR A 191 14.19 3.16 14.98
CA THR A 191 14.78 1.81 14.96
C THR A 191 16.30 1.83 15.07
N GLN A 192 16.96 2.86 14.53
CA GLN A 192 18.43 3.02 14.54
C GLN A 192 19.23 1.78 14.11
N GLY A 193 18.62 0.87 13.33
CA GLY A 193 19.22 -0.40 12.93
C GLY A 193 19.24 -1.49 14.03
N GLU A 194 18.59 -1.26 15.17
CA GLU A 194 18.34 -2.28 16.19
C GLU A 194 17.45 -3.41 15.64
N CYS A 195 17.55 -4.59 16.26
CA CYS A 195 16.67 -5.71 15.95
C CYS A 195 15.24 -5.41 16.43
N TRP A 196 14.25 -5.85 15.65
CA TRP A 196 12.85 -5.69 16.04
C TRP A 196 12.49 -6.43 17.31
N ASP A 197 13.06 -7.61 17.57
CA ASP A 197 12.81 -8.33 18.82
C ASP A 197 13.22 -7.51 20.04
N ASP A 198 14.36 -6.80 19.98
CA ASP A 198 14.85 -5.95 21.06
C ASP A 198 13.97 -4.68 21.25
N LEU A 199 13.45 -4.12 20.15
CA LEU A 199 12.50 -3.01 20.18
C LEU A 199 11.18 -3.43 20.84
N MET A 200 10.62 -4.56 20.43
CA MET A 200 9.34 -5.06 20.94
C MET A 200 9.44 -5.49 22.41
N ASN A 201 10.56 -6.10 22.81
CA ASN A 201 10.81 -6.48 24.21
C ASN A 201 10.92 -5.29 25.19
N ARG A 202 11.15 -4.07 24.68
CA ARG A 202 11.17 -2.84 25.50
C ARG A 202 9.79 -2.23 25.71
N LEU A 203 8.79 -2.64 24.95
CA LEU A 203 7.42 -2.15 25.12
C LEU A 203 6.83 -2.69 26.41
N ALA A 204 6.08 -1.82 27.09
CA ALA A 204 5.36 -2.25 28.28
C ALA A 204 4.05 -2.98 27.95
N ASP A 205 3.58 -2.85 26.71
CA ASP A 205 2.38 -3.45 26.13
C ASP A 205 2.65 -3.80 24.66
N PRO A 206 3.17 -5.00 24.38
CA PRO A 206 3.49 -5.43 23.01
C PRO A 206 2.29 -5.95 22.22
N ASP A 207 1.12 -6.13 22.86
CA ASP A 207 -0.07 -6.74 22.24
C ASP A 207 -0.93 -5.74 21.46
N CYS A 208 -0.38 -4.57 21.11
CA CYS A 208 -1.04 -3.56 20.30
C CYS A 208 -0.68 -3.68 18.82
N GLN A 209 -1.36 -2.93 17.95
CA GLN A 209 -1.04 -2.95 16.53
C GLN A 209 0.18 -2.09 16.21
N HIS A 210 1.10 -2.64 15.44
CA HIS A 210 2.38 -2.02 15.12
C HIS A 210 2.48 -1.70 13.64
N VAL A 211 2.74 -0.42 13.34
CA VAL A 211 2.99 0.06 11.98
C VAL A 211 4.40 0.60 11.89
N TRP A 212 5.21 0.07 10.97
CA TRP A 212 6.54 0.58 10.69
C TRP A 212 6.57 1.39 9.39
N ILE A 213 7.11 2.60 9.46
CA ILE A 213 7.24 3.51 8.32
C ILE A 213 8.72 3.83 8.08
N SER A 214 9.30 3.31 6.99
CA SER A 214 10.73 3.44 6.69
C SER A 214 11.05 3.81 5.24
N GLY A 215 12.12 4.57 5.03
CA GLY A 215 12.67 4.85 3.70
C GLY A 215 13.49 3.70 3.10
N ASN A 216 13.90 2.74 3.91
CA ASN A 216 14.81 1.65 3.51
C ASN A 216 14.21 0.27 3.82
N VAL A 217 13.01 0.02 3.31
CA VAL A 217 12.34 -1.28 3.47
C VAL A 217 12.93 -2.26 2.45
N THR A 218 13.61 -3.28 2.94
CA THR A 218 14.08 -4.42 2.13
C THR A 218 13.20 -5.64 2.45
N PRO A 219 13.14 -6.67 1.57
CA PRO A 219 12.45 -7.92 1.89
C PRO A 219 12.89 -8.52 3.23
N LYS A 220 14.21 -8.49 3.49
CA LYS A 220 14.80 -9.02 4.74
C LYS A 220 14.33 -8.25 5.96
N THR A 221 14.37 -6.91 5.92
CA THR A 221 13.96 -6.08 7.07
C THR A 221 12.46 -6.10 7.30
N LYS A 222 11.67 -6.16 6.22
CA LYS A 222 10.21 -6.35 6.29
C LYS A 222 9.83 -7.69 6.93
N PHE A 223 10.50 -8.77 6.53
CA PHE A 223 10.28 -10.09 7.10
C PHE A 223 10.66 -10.14 8.59
N ALA A 224 11.80 -9.56 8.97
CA ALA A 224 12.21 -9.45 10.37
C ALA A 224 11.20 -8.65 11.21
N ALA A 225 10.71 -7.51 10.69
CA ALA A 225 9.67 -6.72 11.35
C ALA A 225 8.39 -7.54 11.59
N ARG A 226 7.92 -8.25 10.56
CA ARG A 226 6.73 -9.12 10.66
C ARG A 226 6.89 -10.25 11.67
N GLN A 227 8.04 -10.90 11.69
CA GLN A 227 8.31 -11.98 12.67
C GLN A 227 8.25 -11.47 14.11
N ALA A 228 8.71 -10.25 14.35
CA ALA A 228 8.69 -9.63 15.67
C ALA A 228 7.31 -9.08 16.07
N GLY A 229 6.29 -9.15 15.20
CA GLY A 229 4.94 -8.68 15.48
C GLY A 229 4.56 -7.33 14.88
N VAL A 230 5.31 -6.81 13.90
CA VAL A 230 4.88 -5.62 13.14
C VAL A 230 3.80 -5.99 12.12
N ASP A 231 2.58 -5.48 12.32
CA ASP A 231 1.42 -5.77 11.47
C ASP A 231 1.55 -5.17 10.06
N LEU A 232 2.02 -3.93 9.96
CA LEU A 232 2.05 -3.17 8.72
C LEU A 232 3.39 -2.49 8.49
N VAL A 233 3.92 -2.59 7.27
CA VAL A 233 5.14 -1.89 6.85
C VAL A 233 4.84 -0.99 5.66
N ILE A 234 5.17 0.30 5.79
CA ILE A 234 4.96 1.33 4.77
C ILE A 234 6.32 1.90 4.34
N ALA A 235 6.63 1.80 3.05
CA ALA A 235 7.84 2.37 2.49
C ALA A 235 7.71 3.89 2.24
N LYS A 236 8.78 4.65 2.47
CA LYS A 236 8.93 6.07 2.09
C LYS A 236 9.84 6.20 0.85
N PRO A 237 9.58 7.15 -0.06
CA PRO A 237 8.31 7.86 -0.21
C PRO A 237 7.21 6.86 -0.59
N GLY A 238 6.00 7.00 -0.06
CA GLY A 238 4.93 6.05 -0.33
C GLY A 238 3.53 6.59 -0.10
N ASP A 239 2.55 5.73 -0.36
CA ASP A 239 1.14 6.05 -0.20
C ASP A 239 0.70 5.90 1.26
N PHE A 240 0.42 7.02 1.91
CA PHE A 240 -0.09 7.08 3.28
C PHE A 240 -1.61 6.99 3.36
N THR A 241 -2.32 6.78 2.24
CA THR A 241 -3.79 6.70 2.23
C THR A 241 -4.28 5.55 3.11
N LEU A 242 -3.50 4.47 3.27
CA LEU A 242 -3.80 3.42 4.24
C LEU A 242 -3.90 3.95 5.68
N LEU A 243 -2.96 4.80 6.11
CA LEU A 243 -3.02 5.41 7.44
C LEU A 243 -4.17 6.41 7.54
N ILE A 244 -4.37 7.23 6.51
CA ILE A 244 -5.43 8.25 6.49
C ILE A 244 -6.81 7.59 6.58
N ASP A 245 -7.10 6.57 5.78
CA ASP A 245 -8.37 5.86 5.82
C ASP A 245 -8.57 5.16 7.17
N ARG A 246 -7.49 4.63 7.74
CA ARG A 246 -7.49 3.92 9.01
C ARG A 246 -7.86 4.84 10.18
N VAL A 247 -7.29 6.05 10.23
CA VAL A 247 -7.62 7.03 11.28
C VAL A 247 -8.94 7.75 11.05
N ALA A 248 -9.37 7.88 9.79
CA ALA A 248 -10.69 8.41 9.46
C ALA A 248 -11.82 7.50 9.97
N GLY A 249 -11.54 6.21 10.08
CA GLY A 249 -12.53 5.19 10.39
C GLY A 249 -13.50 5.05 9.25
N GLY A 250 -13.36 4.00 8.45
CA GLY A 250 -14.34 3.69 7.42
C GLY A 250 -15.75 3.77 8.02
N SER A 251 -16.67 4.46 7.35
CA SER A 251 -18.08 4.63 7.72
C SER A 251 -18.83 3.29 7.77
N GLY A 252 -18.41 2.39 8.65
CA GLY A 252 -19.15 1.22 9.06
C GLY A 252 -20.19 1.69 10.06
N ILE A 253 -21.44 1.77 9.59
CA ILE A 253 -22.62 1.90 10.44
C ILE A 253 -22.47 0.90 11.59
N ARG A 254 -22.19 1.40 12.80
CA ARG A 254 -22.26 0.62 14.04
C ARG A 254 -23.69 0.08 14.17
N GLN A 255 -23.95 -1.13 13.69
CA GLN A 255 -25.04 -1.93 14.25
C GLN A 255 -24.66 -2.24 15.70
N ARG A 256 -25.06 -1.34 16.61
CA ARG A 256 -25.14 -1.66 18.03
C ARG A 256 -26.05 -2.88 18.16
N ARG A 257 -25.49 -4.03 18.51
CA ARG A 257 -26.24 -5.07 19.21
C ARG A 257 -26.74 -4.44 20.50
N ALA A 258 -28.03 -4.14 20.55
CA ALA A 258 -28.74 -3.94 21.79
C ALA A 258 -28.72 -5.28 22.54
N ALA A 259 -28.19 -5.26 23.75
CA ALA A 259 -28.57 -6.18 24.82
C ALA A 259 -29.51 -5.41 25.75
#